data_AF-A0A6B2XU58-F1
#
_entry.id   AF-A0A6B2XU58-F1
#
_cell.length_a   1.000
_cell.length_b   1.000
_cell.length_c   1.000
_cell.angle_alpha   90.00
_cell.angle_beta   90.00
_cell.angle_gamma   90.00
#
_symmetry.space_group_name_H-M   'P 1'
#
loop_
_entity.id
_entity.type
_entity.pdbx_description
1 polymer ?
#
loop_
_entity_poly.entity_id
_entity_poly.type
_entity_poly.pdbx_seq_one_letter_code
_entity_poly.pdbx_strand_id
1 'polypeptide(L)'
;RGRFDLPGTLGLAATLVGLLIAITRGSDWGWTSPRTLGLLGASVAVGLLWGWFELRTVSPMVDLRVSARPAVLLTNVAALLIGFAFYANSLVTGQMVQEPTSTGYGLGASIVVSGLCLLPGGLAMVALSPVPA
;
A
#
# COMPACT_ATOMS: atom_id res chain seq x y z
N ARG A 1 -33.47 6.29 5.05
CA ARG A 1 -33.32 5.00 4.32
C ARG A 1 -32.10 5.14 3.42
N GLY A 2 -30.93 4.70 3.88
CA GLY A 2 -29.69 4.80 3.13
C GLY A 2 -29.75 3.90 1.91
N ARG A 3 -29.73 4.48 0.71
CA ARG A 3 -29.69 3.72 -0.53
C ARG A 3 -28.26 3.25 -0.69
N PHE A 4 -28.06 1.93 -0.79
CA PHE A 4 -26.74 1.34 -0.97
C PHE A 4 -26.19 1.81 -2.32
N ASP A 5 -25.04 2.48 -2.31
CA ASP A 5 -24.40 2.98 -3.52
C ASP A 5 -23.54 1.87 -4.15
N LEU A 6 -24.24 0.94 -4.82
CA LEU A 6 -23.63 -0.14 -5.58
C LEU A 6 -22.63 0.37 -6.64
N PRO A 7 -22.95 1.37 -7.48
CA PRO A 7 -22.01 1.85 -8.48
C PRO A 7 -20.79 2.55 -7.84
N GLY A 8 -20.99 3.29 -6.74
CA GLY A 8 -19.90 3.85 -5.95
C GLY A 8 -18.95 2.77 -5.43
N THR A 9 -19.49 1.72 -4.82
CA THR A 9 -18.70 0.60 -4.28
C THR A 9 -17.94 -0.16 -5.37
N LEU A 10 -18.60 -0.47 -6.49
CA LEU A 10 -18.02 -1.24 -7.57
C LEU A 10 -16.90 -0.48 -8.30
N GLY A 11 -17.06 0.82 -8.52
CA GLY A 11 -16.02 1.64 -9.15
C GLY A 11 -14.78 1.78 -8.28
N LEU A 12 -14.95 1.97 -6.97
CA LEU A 12 -13.84 2.00 -6.01
C LEU A 12 -13.12 0.65 -5.94
N ALA A 13 -13.87 -0.45 -5.84
CA ALA A 13 -13.31 -1.80 -5.82
C ALA A 13 -12.55 -2.11 -7.11
N ALA A 14 -13.11 -1.79 -8.28
CA ALA A 14 -12.46 -2.00 -9.56
C ALA A 14 -11.14 -1.21 -9.68
N THR A 15 -11.13 0.04 -9.23
CA THR A 15 -9.93 0.89 -9.23
C THR A 15 -8.83 0.31 -8.35
N LEU A 16 -9.17 -0.05 -7.09
CA LEU A 16 -8.22 -0.62 -6.13
C LEU A 16 -7.68 -1.97 -6.58
N VAL A 17 -8.55 -2.86 -7.05
CA VAL A 17 -8.16 -4.19 -7.53
C VAL A 17 -7.27 -4.06 -8.76
N GLY A 18 -7.62 -3.20 -9.72
CA GLY A 18 -6.81 -2.97 -10.91
C GLY A 18 -5.41 -2.43 -10.58
N LEU A 19 -5.34 -1.43 -9.69
CA LEU A 19 -4.08 -0.86 -9.24
C LEU A 19 -3.22 -1.90 -8.51
N LEU A 20 -3.83 -2.69 -7.62
CA LEU A 20 -3.14 -3.74 -6.89
C LEU A 20 -2.57 -4.80 -7.84
N ILE A 21 -3.36 -5.29 -8.81
CA ILE A 21 -2.87 -6.25 -9.80
C ILE A 21 -1.71 -5.67 -10.60
N ALA A 22 -1.81 -4.40 -11.03
CA ALA A 22 -0.75 -3.75 -11.81
C ALA A 22 0.56 -3.67 -11.02
N ILE A 23 0.50 -3.34 -9.73
CA ILE A 23 1.67 -3.25 -8.85
C ILE A 23 2.22 -4.64 -8.52
N THR A 24 1.36 -5.58 -8.10
CA THR A 24 1.76 -6.93 -7.71
C THR A 24 2.33 -7.74 -8.88
N ARG A 25 1.76 -7.59 -10.08
CA ARG A 25 2.22 -8.31 -11.27
C ARG A 25 3.21 -7.51 -12.10
N GLY A 26 3.43 -6.24 -11.78
CA GLY A 26 4.43 -5.39 -12.44
C GLY A 26 5.86 -5.92 -12.26
N SER A 27 6.17 -6.53 -11.11
CA SER A 27 7.45 -7.21 -10.89
C SER A 27 7.63 -8.44 -11.77
N ASP A 28 6.58 -9.24 -11.94
CA ASP A 28 6.62 -10.49 -12.72
C ASP A 28 6.60 -10.23 -14.24
N TRP A 29 5.78 -9.28 -14.69
CA TRP A 29 5.56 -8.99 -16.12
C TRP A 29 6.51 -7.94 -16.67
N GLY A 30 7.22 -7.23 -15.79
CA GLY A 30 8.03 -6.08 -16.13
C GLY A 30 7.22 -4.79 -16.17
N TRP A 31 7.77 -3.74 -15.58
CA TRP A 31 7.15 -2.42 -15.48
C TRP A 31 6.94 -1.72 -16.83
N THR A 32 7.78 -2.06 -17.82
CA THR A 32 7.69 -1.52 -19.19
C THR A 32 6.78 -2.34 -20.11
N SER A 33 6.20 -3.44 -19.61
CA SER A 33 5.32 -4.28 -20.40
C SER A 33 4.03 -3.55 -20.76
N PRO A 34 3.53 -3.68 -22.00
CA PRO A 34 2.26 -3.10 -22.41
C PRO A 34 1.09 -3.54 -21.54
N ARG A 35 1.15 -4.74 -20.96
CA ARG A 35 0.12 -5.24 -20.04
C ARG A 35 0.10 -4.44 -18.74
N THR A 36 1.26 -4.23 -18.13
CA THR A 36 1.41 -3.49 -16.87
C THR A 36 1.00 -2.03 -17.06
N LEU A 37 1.50 -1.37 -18.10
CA LEU A 37 1.16 0.02 -18.43
C LEU A 37 -0.32 0.17 -18.80
N GLY A 38 -0.89 -0.80 -19.54
CA GLY A 38 -2.31 -0.82 -19.87
C GLY A 38 -3.19 -0.96 -18.63
N LEU A 39 -2.82 -1.84 -17.68
CA LEU A 39 -3.57 -2.03 -16.44
C LEU A 39 -3.48 -0.80 -15.52
N LEU A 40 -2.29 -0.19 -15.42
CA LEU A 40 -2.08 1.06 -14.69
C LEU A 40 -2.92 2.19 -15.28
N GLY A 41 -2.84 2.38 -16.60
CA GLY A 41 -3.63 3.38 -17.32
C GLY A 41 -5.13 3.16 -17.17
N ALA A 42 -5.60 1.91 -17.31
CA ALA A 42 -7.00 1.55 -17.14
C ALA A 42 -7.49 1.83 -15.71
N SER A 43 -6.67 1.50 -14.70
CA SER A 43 -7.01 1.71 -13.30
C SER A 43 -7.10 3.21 -12.96
N VAL A 44 -6.18 4.02 -13.48
CA VAL A 44 -6.25 5.49 -13.36
C VAL A 44 -7.49 6.04 -14.07
N ALA A 45 -7.78 5.57 -15.30
CA ALA A 45 -8.95 6.02 -16.04
C ALA A 45 -10.27 5.68 -15.32
N VAL A 46 -10.40 4.45 -14.82
CA VAL A 46 -11.58 4.02 -14.04
C VAL A 46 -11.69 4.83 -12.75
N GLY A 47 -10.59 5.06 -12.04
CA GLY A 47 -10.59 5.88 -10.81
C GLY A 47 -11.00 7.33 -11.04
N LEU A 48 -10.54 7.94 -12.14
CA LEU A 48 -10.92 9.32 -12.51
C LEU A 48 -12.39 9.41 -12.94
N LEU A 49 -12.87 8.47 -13.76
CA LEU A 49 -14.26 8.39 -14.19
C LEU A 49 -15.20 8.17 -12.99
N TRP A 50 -14.80 7.27 -12.08
CA TRP A 50 -15.51 7.01 -10.83
C TRP A 50 -15.52 8.24 -9.92
N GLY A 51 -14.38 8.88 -9.69
CA GLY A 51 -14.30 10.09 -8.87
C GLY A 51 -15.17 11.21 -9.42
N TRP A 52 -15.21 11.38 -10.75
CA TRP A 52 -16.10 12.34 -11.41
C TRP A 52 -17.59 11.99 -11.26
N PHE A 53 -17.94 10.70 -11.34
CA PHE A 53 -19.30 10.22 -11.13
C PHE A 53 -19.77 10.44 -9.68
N GLU A 54 -18.92 10.11 -8.70
CA GLU A 54 -19.21 10.25 -7.28
C GLU A 54 -19.33 11.74 -6.88
N LEU A 55 -18.50 12.62 -7.45
CA LEU A 55 -18.59 14.07 -7.27
C LEU A 55 -19.89 14.69 -7.79
N ARG A 56 -20.59 14.01 -8.72
CA ARG A 56 -21.88 14.44 -9.28
C ARG A 56 -23.08 13.81 -8.59
N THR A 57 -22.85 12.84 -7.70
CA THR A 57 -23.92 12.06 -7.06
C THR A 57 -24.37 12.73 -5.76
N VAL A 58 -25.69 12.80 -5.54
CA VAL A 58 -26.32 13.59 -4.46
C VAL A 58 -26.17 12.94 -3.07
N SER A 59 -25.82 11.66 -3.00
CA SER A 59 -25.66 10.91 -1.75
C SER A 59 -24.48 9.93 -1.82
N PRO A 60 -23.23 10.44 -1.93
CA PRO A 60 -22.04 9.61 -2.14
C PRO A 60 -21.75 8.74 -0.91
N MET A 61 -21.24 7.53 -1.16
CA MET A 61 -20.84 6.58 -0.10
C MET A 61 -19.51 6.99 0.53
N VAL A 62 -18.63 7.62 -0.26
CA VAL A 62 -17.39 8.25 0.19
C VAL A 62 -17.48 9.73 -0.14
N ASP A 63 -17.54 10.58 0.88
CA ASP A 63 -17.51 12.02 0.67
C ASP A 63 -16.08 12.43 0.24
N LEU A 64 -15.80 12.28 -1.05
CA LEU A 64 -14.52 12.61 -1.67
C LEU A 64 -14.10 14.04 -1.37
N ARG A 65 -15.05 14.95 -1.09
CA ARG A 65 -14.75 16.34 -0.69
C ARG A 65 -14.13 16.42 0.70
N VAL A 66 -14.45 15.51 1.61
CA VAL A 66 -13.83 15.41 2.94
C VAL A 66 -12.51 14.65 2.84
N SER A 67 -12.49 13.55 2.08
CA SER A 67 -11.28 12.74 1.87
C SER A 67 -10.17 13.48 1.11
N ALA A 68 -10.54 14.35 0.16
CA ALA A 68 -9.63 15.20 -0.60
C ALA A 68 -9.20 16.48 0.13
N ARG A 69 -9.64 16.71 1.38
CA ARG A 69 -9.11 17.82 2.17
C ARG A 69 -7.61 17.62 2.34
N PRO A 70 -6.78 18.66 2.10
CA PRO A 70 -5.33 18.53 2.16
C PRO A 70 -4.86 17.88 3.45
N ALA A 71 -5.42 18.25 4.60
CA ALA A 71 -5.07 17.67 5.90
C ALA A 71 -5.27 16.14 5.96
N VAL A 72 -6.35 15.61 5.37
CA VAL A 72 -6.65 14.17 5.36
C VAL A 72 -5.82 13.48 4.27
N LEU A 73 -5.77 14.06 3.08
CA LEU A 73 -5.05 13.48 1.94
C LEU A 73 -3.54 13.40 2.20
N LEU A 74 -2.92 14.49 2.67
CA LEU A 74 -1.50 14.53 3.02
C LEU A 74 -1.18 13.52 4.13
N THR A 75 -2.04 13.40 5.14
CA THR A 75 -1.84 12.42 6.21
C THR A 75 -1.94 10.98 5.70
N ASN A 76 -2.93 10.68 4.84
CA ASN A 76 -3.06 9.35 4.24
C ASN A 76 -1.89 9.02 3.31
N VAL A 77 -1.47 9.97 2.48
CA VAL A 77 -0.30 9.82 1.59
C VAL A 77 0.97 9.64 2.42
N ALA A 78 1.16 10.43 3.48
CA ALA A 78 2.28 10.27 4.40
C ALA A 78 2.28 8.88 5.05
N ALA A 79 1.13 8.42 5.56
CA ALA A 79 1.01 7.08 6.13
C ALA A 79 1.35 5.97 5.11
N LEU A 80 0.89 6.12 3.86
CA LEU A 80 1.20 5.19 2.78
C LEU A 80 2.70 5.20 2.43
N LEU A 81 3.31 6.36 2.32
CA LEU A 81 4.75 6.51 2.06
C LEU A 81 5.61 5.96 3.20
N ILE A 82 5.20 6.19 4.46
CA ILE A 82 5.87 5.64 5.64
C ILE A 82 5.77 4.11 5.63
N GLY A 83 4.59 3.55 5.38
CA GLY A 83 4.40 2.10 5.28
C GLY A 83 5.22 1.48 4.14
N PHE A 84 5.26 2.14 2.98
CA PHE A 84 6.09 1.72 1.85
C PHE A 84 7.59 1.75 2.20
N ALA A 85 8.08 2.84 2.80
CA ALA A 85 9.48 2.96 3.23
C ALA A 85 9.86 1.92 4.28
N PHE A 86 8.96 1.68 5.24
CA PHE A 86 9.15 0.64 6.26
C PHE A 86 9.23 -0.76 5.63
N TYR A 87 8.32 -1.09 4.72
CA TYR A 87 8.31 -2.41 4.07
C TYR A 87 9.52 -2.59 3.16
N ALA A 88 9.89 -1.56 2.39
CA ALA A 88 11.10 -1.55 1.58
C ALA A 88 12.37 -1.74 2.44
N ASN A 89 12.47 -1.04 3.57
CA ASN A 89 13.59 -1.18 4.51
C ASN A 89 13.64 -2.59 5.12
N SER A 90 12.49 -3.14 5.53
CA SER A 90 12.38 -4.50 6.09
C SER A 90 12.78 -5.56 5.07
N LEU A 91 12.33 -5.41 3.81
CA LEU A 91 12.69 -6.31 2.72
C LEU A 91 14.19 -6.26 2.42
N VAL A 92 14.76 -5.06 2.27
CA VAL A 92 16.21 -4.88 1.99
C VAL A 92 17.05 -5.44 3.14
N THR A 93 16.70 -5.12 4.39
CA THR A 93 17.43 -5.62 5.57
C THR A 93 17.32 -7.14 5.68
N GLY A 94 16.13 -7.70 5.47
CA GLY A 94 15.89 -9.14 5.45
C GLY A 94 16.69 -9.86 4.34
N GLN A 95 16.74 -9.28 3.14
CA GLN A 95 17.54 -9.82 2.03
C GLN A 95 19.04 -9.77 2.31
N MET A 96 19.57 -8.68 2.87
CA MET A 96 21.00 -8.58 3.23
C MET A 96 21.41 -9.56 4.33
N VAL A 97 20.51 -9.84 5.28
CA VAL A 97 20.76 -10.82 6.35
C VAL A 97 20.72 -12.25 5.83
N GLN A 98 19.90 -12.54 4.81
CA GLN A 98 19.73 -13.88 4.24
C GLN A 98 20.69 -14.18 3.06
N GLU A 99 21.36 -13.17 2.48
CA GLU A 99 22.32 -13.38 1.40
C GLU A 99 23.58 -14.14 1.89
N PRO A 100 24.10 -15.13 1.14
CA PRO A 100 25.25 -15.93 1.56
C PRO A 100 26.53 -15.08 1.71
N THR A 101 27.36 -15.39 2.72
CA THR A 101 28.66 -14.74 3.00
C THR A 101 29.63 -14.71 1.83
N SER A 102 29.41 -15.51 0.77
CA SER A 102 30.23 -15.50 -0.46
C SER A 102 30.15 -14.20 -1.27
N THR A 103 29.19 -13.31 -1.00
CA THR A 103 29.09 -11.97 -1.64
C THR A 103 29.81 -10.87 -0.85
N GLY A 104 30.34 -11.16 0.35
CA GLY A 104 31.12 -10.21 1.16
C GLY A 104 30.31 -9.33 2.13
N TYR A 105 28.97 -9.42 2.14
CA TYR A 105 28.08 -8.59 2.99
C TYR A 105 27.09 -9.40 3.85
N GLY A 106 26.98 -10.71 3.67
CA GLY A 106 26.05 -11.57 4.44
C GLY A 106 26.57 -11.89 5.85
N LEU A 107 25.71 -11.79 6.86
CA LEU A 107 26.06 -12.12 8.27
C LEU A 107 26.01 -13.62 8.57
N GLY A 108 25.50 -14.46 7.66
CA GLY A 108 25.39 -15.92 7.85
C GLY A 108 24.57 -16.34 9.08
N ALA A 109 23.74 -15.43 9.60
CA ALA A 109 23.05 -15.59 10.87
C ALA A 109 21.84 -16.52 10.72
N SER A 110 21.71 -17.50 11.63
CA SER A 110 20.59 -18.45 11.60
C SER A 110 19.23 -17.75 11.77
N ILE A 111 18.16 -18.37 11.26
CA ILE A 111 16.77 -17.93 11.39
C ILE A 111 16.42 -17.55 12.85
N VAL A 112 17.04 -18.23 13.82
CA VAL A 112 16.83 -18.02 15.27
C VAL A 112 17.41 -16.68 15.75
N VAL A 113 18.59 -16.28 15.26
CA VAL A 113 19.23 -15.00 15.63
C VAL A 113 18.48 -13.82 15.03
N SER A 114 18.01 -13.96 13.78
CA SER A 114 17.17 -12.94 13.14
C SER A 114 15.85 -12.73 13.88
N GLY A 115 15.22 -13.82 14.35
CA GLY A 115 14.03 -13.74 15.21
C GLY A 115 14.30 -13.05 16.55
N LEU A 116 15.43 -13.37 17.21
CA LEU A 116 15.86 -12.73 18.45
C LEU A 116 16.13 -11.23 18.30
N CYS A 117 16.66 -10.78 17.16
CA CYS A 117 16.89 -9.36 16.88
C CYS A 117 15.60 -8.56 16.61
N LEU A 118 14.52 -9.21 16.18
CA LEU A 118 13.22 -8.58 15.94
C LEU A 118 12.36 -8.49 17.22
N LEU A 119 12.62 -9.32 18.23
CA LEU A 119 11.91 -9.32 19.51
C LEU A 119 11.91 -7.96 20.23
N PRO A 120 13.04 -7.22 20.35
CA PRO A 120 13.05 -5.91 20.98
C PRO A 120 12.13 -4.90 20.30
N GLY A 121 12.06 -4.92 18.97
CA GLY A 121 11.17 -4.05 18.19
C GLY A 121 9.70 -4.38 18.42
N GLY A 122 9.34 -5.66 18.45
CA GLY A 122 7.98 -6.10 18.77
C GLY A 122 7.57 -5.77 20.22
N LEU A 123 8.48 -5.96 21.17
CA LEU A 123 8.25 -5.61 22.58
C LEU A 123 8.10 -4.11 22.78
N ALA A 124 8.92 -3.29 22.11
CA ALA A 124 8.78 -1.84 22.13
C ALA A 124 7.42 -1.40 21.54
N MET A 125 6.97 -2.05 20.46
CA MET A 125 5.67 -1.75 19.84
C MET A 125 4.49 -2.11 20.77
N VAL A 126 4.54 -3.26 21.45
CA VAL A 126 3.54 -3.64 22.45
C VAL A 126 3.54 -2.68 23.63
N ALA A 127 4.73 -2.30 24.12
CA ALA A 127 4.88 -1.38 25.24
C ALA A 127 4.37 0.04 24.94
N LEU A 128 4.56 0.52 23.71
CA LEU A 128 4.07 1.85 23.27
C LEU A 128 2.62 1.82 22.75
N SER A 129 2.03 0.65 22.50
CA SER A 129 0.66 0.53 21.96
C SER A 129 -0.45 1.23 22.76
N PRO A 130 -0.39 1.37 24.10
CA PRO A 130 -1.42 2.07 24.85
C PRO A 130 -1.16 3.57 25.02
N VAL A 131 -0.11 4.14 24.39
CA VAL A 131 0.17 5.59 24.46
C VAL A 131 -0.78 6.31 23.49
N PRO A 132 -1.76 7.08 23.99
CA PRO A 132 -2.58 7.92 23.12
C PRO A 132 -1.71 9.05 22.55
N ALA A 133 -1.88 9.35 21.26
CA ALA A 133 -1.35 10.57 20.65
C ALA A 133 -2.08 11.82 21.17
#